data_AF-A0A7V8VFP1-F1
#
_entry.id   AF-A0A7V8VFP1-F1
#
_cell.length_a   1.000
_cell.length_b   1.000
_cell.length_c   1.000
_cell.angle_alpha   90.00
_cell.angle_beta   90.00
_cell.angle_gamma   90.00
#
_symmetry.space_group_name_H-M   'P 1'
#
loop_
_entity.id
_entity.type
_entity.pdbx_description
1 polymer ?
#
loop_
_entity_poly.entity_id
_entity_poly.type
_entity_poly.pdbx_seq_one_letter_code
_entity_poly.pdbx_strand_id
1 'polypeptide(L)'
;MDFGKSDWKDWGRELIRRWLDSDHQVSLETLKAKKWLALPVADILNPMEAEWLADAIHSLGVEEAIGVAFEYNGDPNVETVPVSRDHILTYNGSNSWRYVIITSSAELFLYFKDEANRFYLVCGPADFVSQAYKARWETAKIMYFEWVNLDHHNDQEKRFLTEVWNKYATLTPDSQSST
;
A
#
# COMPACT_ATOMS: atom_id res chain seq x y z
N MET A 1 -19.81 -6.96 13.30
CA MET A 1 -19.61 -6.13 14.52
C MET A 1 -20.06 -4.74 14.16
N ASP A 2 -20.96 -4.15 14.94
CA ASP A 2 -21.49 -2.80 14.68
C ASP A 2 -20.72 -1.83 15.59
N PHE A 3 -19.64 -1.26 15.05
CA PHE A 3 -18.83 -0.27 15.76
C PHE A 3 -19.46 1.12 15.58
N GLY A 4 -19.59 1.88 16.66
CA GLY A 4 -20.09 3.26 16.56
C GLY A 4 -19.15 4.14 15.72
N LYS A 5 -19.66 5.21 15.11
CA LYS A 5 -18.83 6.12 14.28
C LYS A 5 -17.60 6.69 15.00
N SER A 6 -17.65 6.86 16.32
CA SER A 6 -16.50 7.30 17.13
C SER A 6 -15.40 6.24 17.15
N ASP A 7 -15.78 4.96 17.24
CA ASP A 7 -14.84 3.84 17.35
C ASP A 7 -14.02 3.66 16.07
N TRP A 8 -14.64 3.88 14.90
CA TRP A 8 -13.97 3.80 13.60
C TRP A 8 -12.88 4.85 13.42
N LYS A 9 -13.13 6.08 13.88
CA LYS A 9 -12.14 7.16 13.77
C LYS A 9 -10.92 6.89 14.64
N ASP A 10 -11.15 6.47 15.88
CA ASP A 10 -10.06 6.14 16.81
C ASP A 10 -9.29 4.89 16.36
N TRP A 11 -9.99 3.89 15.83
CA TRP A 11 -9.36 2.74 15.18
C TRP A 11 -8.48 3.16 14.00
N GLY A 12 -8.95 4.06 13.13
CA GLY A 12 -8.19 4.58 11.99
C GLY A 12 -6.91 5.31 12.42
N ARG A 13 -6.99 6.13 13.48
CA ARG A 13 -5.82 6.81 14.06
C ARG A 13 -4.82 5.81 14.61
N GLU A 14 -5.29 4.80 15.33
CA GLU A 14 -4.43 3.75 15.88
C GLU A 14 -3.80 2.89 14.77
N LEU A 15 -4.52 2.61 13.69
CA LEU A 15 -3.99 1.93 12.53
C LEU A 15 -2.85 2.74 11.89
N ILE A 16 -3.08 4.03 11.62
CA ILE A 16 -2.06 4.94 11.08
C ILE A 16 -0.83 4.97 11.98
N ARG A 17 -1.02 5.14 13.29
CA ARG A 17 0.07 5.19 14.28
C ARG A 17 0.93 3.92 14.31
N ARG A 18 0.34 2.74 14.13
CA ARG A 18 1.06 1.46 14.13
C ARG A 18 1.76 1.17 12.81
N TRP A 19 1.15 1.59 11.71
CA TRP A 19 1.60 1.23 10.38
C TRP A 19 2.51 2.23 9.73
N LEU A 20 2.46 3.52 10.12
CA LEU A 20 3.28 4.56 9.52
C LEU A 20 4.38 5.04 10.47
N ASP A 21 5.51 5.44 9.89
CA ASP A 21 6.61 6.08 10.59
C ASP A 21 6.49 7.62 10.60
N SER A 22 7.52 8.30 11.12
CA SER A 22 7.55 9.77 11.20
C SER A 22 7.46 10.45 9.83
N ASP A 23 7.86 9.77 8.76
CA ASP A 23 7.84 10.28 7.40
C ASP A 23 6.52 9.97 6.69
N HIS A 24 5.51 9.50 7.43
CA HIS A 24 4.19 9.10 6.92
C HIS A 24 4.27 8.00 5.85
N GLN A 25 5.29 7.15 5.94
CA GLN A 25 5.45 5.98 5.08
C GLN A 25 5.23 4.71 5.90
N VAL A 26 4.95 3.58 5.23
CA VAL A 26 4.77 2.31 5.93
C VAL A 26 6.06 1.93 6.68
N SER A 27 5.91 1.66 7.97
CA SER A 27 6.99 1.36 8.90
C SER A 27 7.71 0.06 8.53
N LEU A 28 9.03 0.17 8.29
CA LEU A 28 9.88 -0.97 8.01
C LEU A 28 9.96 -1.93 9.22
N GLU A 29 9.89 -1.41 10.44
CA GLU A 29 9.89 -2.21 11.66
C GLU A 29 8.63 -3.06 11.76
N THR A 30 7.46 -2.47 11.49
CA THR A 30 6.17 -3.17 11.50
C THR A 30 6.14 -4.28 10.44
N LEU A 31 6.63 -3.99 9.23
CA LEU A 31 6.74 -5.00 8.17
C LEU A 31 7.65 -6.17 8.56
N LYS A 32 8.82 -5.88 9.13
CA LYS A 32 9.76 -6.92 9.62
C LYS A 32 9.15 -7.75 10.73
N ALA A 33 8.47 -7.13 11.69
CA ALA A 33 7.81 -7.83 12.79
C ALA A 33 6.73 -8.81 12.29
N LYS A 34 6.01 -8.46 11.22
CA LYS A 34 5.03 -9.35 10.57
C LYS A 34 5.64 -10.32 9.55
N LYS A 35 6.95 -10.23 9.28
CA LYS A 35 7.64 -10.96 8.20
C LYS A 35 7.02 -10.72 6.82
N TRP A 36 6.52 -9.51 6.60
CA TRP A 36 5.89 -9.12 5.34
C TRP A 36 6.92 -8.57 4.36
N LEU A 37 6.64 -8.76 3.07
CA LEU A 37 7.30 -8.03 2.00
C LEU A 37 6.52 -6.73 1.74
N ALA A 38 7.18 -5.77 1.10
CA ALA A 38 6.54 -4.59 0.54
C ALA A 38 7.10 -4.37 -0.86
N LEU A 39 6.21 -4.32 -1.85
CA LEU A 39 6.56 -3.99 -3.23
C LEU A 39 6.16 -2.54 -3.53
N PRO A 40 7.14 -1.65 -3.75
CA PRO A 40 6.87 -0.33 -4.29
C PRO A 40 6.50 -0.41 -5.77
N VAL A 41 5.44 0.28 -6.14
CA VAL A 41 5.03 0.49 -7.53
C VAL A 41 4.92 2.00 -7.74
N ALA A 42 5.61 2.50 -8.75
CA ALA A 42 5.54 3.89 -9.14
C ALA A 42 4.22 4.16 -9.86
N ASP A 43 3.77 5.42 -9.88
CA ASP A 43 2.50 5.83 -10.47
C ASP A 43 1.24 5.45 -9.66
N ILE A 44 0.07 5.68 -10.25
CA ILE A 44 -1.25 5.36 -9.72
C ILE A 44 -1.67 3.92 -10.08
N LEU A 45 -2.47 3.33 -9.19
CA LEU A 45 -3.05 2.00 -9.40
C LEU A 45 -3.93 1.97 -10.65
N ASN A 46 -3.57 1.15 -11.63
CA ASN A 46 -4.34 1.01 -12.87
C ASN A 46 -5.42 -0.09 -12.77
N PRO A 47 -6.36 -0.18 -13.74
CA PRO A 47 -7.45 -1.15 -13.66
C PRO A 47 -7.04 -2.62 -13.62
N MET A 48 -5.95 -2.99 -14.29
CA MET A 48 -5.47 -4.36 -14.29
C MET A 48 -4.82 -4.71 -12.94
N GLU A 49 -4.05 -3.79 -12.36
CA GLU A 49 -3.45 -3.96 -11.04
C GLU A 49 -4.51 -3.99 -9.93
N ALA A 50 -5.57 -3.19 -10.05
CA ALA A 50 -6.70 -3.22 -9.12
C ALA A 50 -7.46 -4.55 -9.17
N GLU A 51 -7.56 -5.18 -10.34
CA GLU A 51 -8.14 -6.53 -10.50
C GLU A 51 -7.25 -7.59 -9.82
N TRP A 52 -5.93 -7.53 -10.05
CA TRP A 52 -5.00 -8.45 -9.38
C TRP A 52 -4.98 -8.30 -7.86
N LEU A 53 -5.04 -7.06 -7.38
CA LEU A 53 -5.14 -6.77 -5.96
C LEU A 53 -6.44 -7.32 -5.37
N ALA A 54 -7.58 -7.12 -6.05
CA ALA A 54 -8.86 -7.68 -5.61
C ALA A 54 -8.82 -9.21 -5.53
N ASP A 55 -8.30 -9.89 -6.57
CA ASP A 55 -8.15 -11.34 -6.61
C ASP A 55 -7.29 -11.85 -5.44
N ALA A 56 -6.17 -11.17 -5.15
CA ALA A 56 -5.27 -11.51 -4.07
C ALA A 56 -5.90 -11.28 -2.69
N ILE A 57 -6.78 -10.29 -2.54
CA ILE A 57 -7.53 -10.06 -1.31
C ILE A 57 -8.61 -11.15 -1.13
N HIS A 58 -9.32 -11.52 -2.19
CA HIS A 58 -10.28 -12.62 -2.15
C HIS A 58 -9.63 -13.96 -1.80
N SER A 59 -8.39 -14.22 -2.24
CA SER A 59 -7.68 -15.46 -1.89
C SER A 59 -7.36 -15.57 -0.40
N LEU A 60 -7.42 -14.46 0.35
CA LEU A 60 -7.35 -14.40 1.81
C LEU A 60 -8.72 -14.58 2.50
N GLY A 61 -9.81 -14.78 1.73
CA GLY A 61 -11.17 -14.89 2.24
C GLY A 61 -11.80 -13.57 2.68
N VAL A 62 -11.33 -12.44 2.11
CA VAL A 62 -11.82 -11.09 2.45
C VAL A 62 -12.72 -10.59 1.33
N GLU A 63 -14.00 -10.38 1.64
CA GLU A 63 -15.01 -9.85 0.71
C GLU A 63 -15.20 -8.33 0.85
N GLU A 64 -14.95 -7.80 2.04
CA GLU A 64 -14.99 -6.38 2.35
C GLU A 64 -13.69 -5.97 3.04
N ALA A 65 -12.97 -5.04 2.43
CA ALA A 65 -11.81 -4.40 3.00
C ALA A 65 -12.22 -3.19 3.84
N ILE A 66 -11.28 -2.69 4.63
CA ILE A 66 -11.36 -1.42 5.33
C ILE A 66 -10.46 -0.42 4.59
N GLY A 67 -11.07 0.65 4.11
CA GLY A 67 -10.38 1.82 3.58
C GLY A 67 -10.15 2.85 4.69
N VAL A 68 -8.94 3.37 4.78
CA VAL A 68 -8.59 4.53 5.60
C VAL A 68 -8.00 5.61 4.70
N ALA A 69 -8.58 6.81 4.69
CA ALA A 69 -8.08 7.94 3.92
C ALA A 69 -7.83 9.14 4.84
N PHE A 70 -6.68 9.79 4.70
CA PHE A 70 -6.26 10.88 5.60
C PHE A 70 -5.28 11.84 4.91
N GLU A 71 -5.19 13.06 5.45
CA GLU A 71 -4.23 14.09 5.04
C GLU A 71 -3.07 14.14 6.04
N TYR A 72 -1.97 14.80 5.69
CA TYR A 72 -0.88 15.04 6.66
C TYR A 72 -1.40 15.76 7.93
N ASN A 73 -1.23 15.12 9.09
CA ASN A 73 -1.82 15.54 10.39
C ASN A 73 -3.35 15.69 10.41
N GLY A 74 -4.05 15.15 9.41
CA GLY A 74 -5.50 15.17 9.30
C GLY A 74 -6.16 14.02 10.07
N ASP A 75 -7.47 14.16 10.26
CA ASP A 75 -8.28 13.08 10.82
C ASP A 75 -8.59 12.02 9.76
N PRO A 76 -8.50 10.71 10.11
CA PRO A 76 -8.84 9.66 9.16
C PRO A 76 -10.34 9.57 8.92
N ASN A 77 -10.71 9.41 7.65
CA ASN A 77 -11.98 8.83 7.24
C ASN A 77 -11.81 7.31 7.10
N VAL A 78 -12.69 6.54 7.72
CA VAL A 78 -12.65 5.08 7.66
C VAL A 78 -13.98 4.55 7.17
N GLU A 79 -13.94 3.67 6.18
CA GLU A 79 -15.12 3.05 5.59
C GLU A 79 -14.83 1.63 5.11
N THR A 80 -15.89 0.84 4.93
CA THR A 80 -15.79 -0.47 4.30
C THR A 80 -15.78 -0.33 2.79
N VAL A 81 -14.88 -1.04 2.13
CA VAL A 81 -14.71 -1.03 0.67
C VAL A 81 -14.96 -2.44 0.17
N PRO A 82 -16.02 -2.70 -0.62
CA PRO A 82 -16.21 -3.99 -1.26
C PRO A 82 -14.96 -4.37 -2.06
N VAL A 83 -14.52 -5.62 -1.95
CA VAL A 83 -13.35 -6.09 -2.69
C VAL A 83 -13.77 -6.35 -4.13
N SER A 84 -13.52 -5.36 -4.98
CA SER A 84 -13.58 -5.53 -6.43
C SER A 84 -12.71 -4.47 -7.11
N ARG A 85 -12.31 -4.74 -8.35
CA ARG A 85 -11.54 -3.78 -9.17
C ARG A 85 -12.15 -2.37 -9.12
N ASP A 86 -13.44 -2.27 -9.41
CA ASP A 86 -14.11 -0.98 -9.58
C ASP A 86 -14.25 -0.21 -8.25
N HIS A 87 -14.50 -0.90 -7.13
CA HIS A 87 -14.59 -0.25 -5.82
C HIS A 87 -13.23 0.20 -5.31
N ILE A 88 -12.17 -0.60 -5.50
CA ILE A 88 -10.80 -0.22 -5.15
C ILE A 88 -10.35 1.02 -5.95
N LEU A 89 -10.63 1.04 -7.26
CA LEU A 89 -10.33 2.21 -8.10
C LEU A 89 -11.15 3.44 -7.70
N THR A 90 -12.45 3.26 -7.46
CA THR A 90 -13.35 4.35 -7.06
C THR A 90 -12.91 4.96 -5.73
N TYR A 91 -12.52 4.11 -4.77
CA TYR A 91 -12.01 4.55 -3.48
C TYR A 91 -10.70 5.33 -3.62
N ASN A 92 -9.75 4.83 -4.44
CA ASN A 92 -8.50 5.55 -4.74
C ASN A 92 -8.76 6.89 -5.44
N GLY A 93 -9.62 6.92 -6.46
CA GLY A 93 -9.94 8.13 -7.22
C GLY A 93 -10.63 9.20 -6.37
N SER A 94 -11.59 8.79 -5.54
CA SER A 94 -12.31 9.69 -4.61
C SER A 94 -11.39 10.27 -3.54
N ASN A 95 -10.31 9.56 -3.20
CA ASN A 95 -9.28 9.97 -2.24
C ASN A 95 -7.93 10.24 -2.94
N SER A 96 -7.97 10.71 -4.18
CA SER A 96 -6.76 10.93 -5.01
C SER A 96 -5.78 11.94 -4.39
N TRP A 97 -6.26 12.86 -3.57
CA TRP A 97 -5.47 13.91 -2.92
C TRP A 97 -5.11 13.60 -1.46
N ARG A 98 -5.33 12.35 -1.02
CA ARG A 98 -5.09 11.87 0.34
C ARG A 98 -4.14 10.69 0.35
N TYR A 99 -3.52 10.43 1.50
CA TYR A 99 -2.99 9.11 1.79
C TYR A 99 -4.14 8.11 1.84
N VAL A 100 -3.89 6.91 1.33
CA VAL A 100 -4.87 5.82 1.33
C VAL A 100 -4.23 4.57 1.88
N ILE A 101 -4.91 3.93 2.83
CA ILE A 101 -4.64 2.55 3.25
C ILE A 101 -5.87 1.70 2.92
N ILE A 102 -5.67 0.51 2.37
CA ILE A 102 -6.69 -0.53 2.27
C ILE A 102 -6.15 -1.80 2.93
N THR A 103 -6.92 -2.39 3.84
CA THR A 103 -6.54 -3.61 4.57
C THR A 103 -7.77 -4.43 4.95
N SER A 104 -7.62 -5.56 5.63
CA SER A 104 -8.74 -6.27 6.28
C SER A 104 -8.82 -5.94 7.77
N SER A 105 -9.93 -6.27 8.43
CA SER A 105 -10.08 -6.10 9.89
C SER A 105 -9.03 -6.85 10.72
N ALA A 106 -8.51 -7.96 10.19
CA ALA A 106 -7.43 -8.75 10.78
C ALA A 106 -6.03 -8.33 10.29
N GLU A 107 -5.93 -7.30 9.46
CA GLU A 107 -4.68 -6.80 8.87
C GLU A 107 -3.87 -7.92 8.21
N LEU A 108 -4.50 -8.62 7.25
CA LEU A 108 -3.88 -9.73 6.51
C LEU A 108 -3.01 -9.27 5.34
N PHE A 109 -3.26 -8.06 4.86
CA PHE A 109 -2.49 -7.37 3.83
C PHE A 109 -2.51 -5.86 4.09
N LEU A 110 -1.72 -5.09 3.36
CA LEU A 110 -1.82 -3.63 3.37
C LEU A 110 -1.50 -3.07 1.99
N TYR A 111 -2.45 -2.36 1.41
CA TYR A 111 -2.20 -1.43 0.30
C TYR A 111 -2.01 -0.04 0.89
N PHE A 112 -0.97 0.67 0.50
CA PHE A 112 -0.74 2.06 0.89
C PHE A 112 -0.47 2.91 -0.34
N LYS A 113 -1.08 4.08 -0.43
CA LYS A 113 -0.86 5.03 -1.52
C LYS A 113 -0.54 6.41 -0.96
N ASP A 114 0.50 7.01 -1.52
CA ASP A 114 1.01 8.34 -1.15
C ASP A 114 0.01 9.46 -1.50
N GLU A 115 0.00 10.51 -0.68
CA GLU A 115 -0.89 11.67 -0.83
C GLU A 115 -0.71 12.39 -2.18
N ALA A 116 0.52 12.46 -2.67
CA ALA A 116 0.85 13.11 -3.94
C ALA A 116 0.74 12.17 -5.16
N ASN A 117 0.19 10.96 -5.01
CA ASN A 117 0.08 9.95 -6.08
C ASN A 117 1.41 9.55 -6.74
N ARG A 118 2.53 9.67 -6.03
CA ARG A 118 3.84 9.37 -6.60
C ARG A 118 4.13 7.87 -6.69
N PHE A 119 3.58 7.12 -5.75
CA PHE A 119 3.73 5.67 -5.66
C PHE A 119 2.62 5.06 -4.79
N TYR A 120 2.51 3.73 -4.88
CA TYR A 120 1.82 2.92 -3.89
C TYR A 120 2.66 1.71 -3.49
N LEU A 121 2.29 1.09 -2.38
CA LEU A 121 2.89 -0.12 -1.82
C LEU A 121 1.85 -1.23 -1.79
N VAL A 122 2.29 -2.43 -2.16
CA VAL A 122 1.58 -3.67 -1.90
C VAL A 122 2.36 -4.42 -0.84
N CYS A 123 1.78 -4.58 0.34
CA CYS A 123 2.41 -5.20 1.51
C CYS A 123 1.63 -6.43 1.96
N GLY A 124 2.35 -7.47 2.37
CA GLY A 124 1.75 -8.70 2.85
C GLY A 124 2.74 -9.86 2.90
N PRO A 125 2.26 -11.08 3.20
CA PRO A 125 3.03 -12.29 2.97
C PRO A 125 3.49 -12.40 1.52
N ALA A 126 4.59 -13.13 1.27
CA ALA A 126 5.17 -13.28 -0.07
C ALA A 126 4.16 -13.79 -1.13
N ASP A 127 3.33 -14.76 -0.74
CA ASP A 127 2.28 -15.32 -1.61
C ASP A 127 1.21 -14.29 -1.96
N PHE A 128 0.88 -13.39 -1.03
CA PHE A 128 -0.05 -12.29 -1.30
C PHE A 128 0.55 -11.29 -2.27
N VAL A 129 1.78 -10.82 -2.01
CA VAL A 129 2.42 -9.79 -2.85
C VAL A 129 2.61 -10.27 -4.29
N SER A 130 3.00 -11.53 -4.49
CA SER A 130 3.15 -12.12 -5.82
C SER A 130 1.83 -12.31 -6.58
N GLN A 131 0.70 -12.49 -5.88
CA GLN A 131 -0.63 -12.53 -6.49
C GLN A 131 -1.16 -11.13 -6.81
N ALA A 132 -0.98 -10.19 -5.88
CA ALA A 132 -1.45 -8.82 -5.98
C ALA A 132 -0.71 -8.00 -7.04
N TYR A 133 0.51 -8.41 -7.39
CA TYR A 133 1.27 -7.82 -8.49
C TYR A 133 1.97 -8.92 -9.30
N LYS A 134 1.43 -9.24 -10.48
CA LYS A 134 1.84 -10.39 -11.31
C LYS A 134 3.16 -10.17 -12.07
N ALA A 135 4.11 -9.48 -11.46
CA ALA A 135 5.46 -9.29 -11.98
C ALA A 135 6.48 -9.85 -11.00
N ARG A 136 7.61 -10.35 -11.53
CA ARG A 136 8.76 -10.68 -10.69
C ARG A 136 9.35 -9.41 -10.09
N TRP A 137 10.02 -9.55 -8.95
CA TRP A 137 10.67 -8.43 -8.26
C TRP A 137 11.61 -7.64 -9.18
N GLU A 138 12.39 -8.33 -10.01
CA GLU A 138 13.33 -7.72 -10.96
C GLU A 138 12.60 -6.92 -12.03
N THR A 139 11.47 -7.44 -12.53
CA THR A 139 10.65 -6.75 -13.52
C THR A 139 9.99 -5.52 -12.92
N ALA A 140 9.42 -5.64 -11.71
CA ALA A 140 8.84 -4.51 -11.00
C ALA A 140 9.87 -3.41 -10.71
N LYS A 141 11.11 -3.80 -10.37
CA LYS A 141 12.23 -2.87 -10.22
C LYS A 141 12.53 -2.09 -11.50
N ILE A 142 12.59 -2.78 -12.64
CA ILE A 142 12.85 -2.15 -13.94
C ILE A 142 11.74 -1.14 -14.23
N MET A 143 10.47 -1.55 -14.14
CA MET A 143 9.32 -0.69 -14.40
C MET A 143 9.31 0.54 -13.47
N TYR A 144 9.60 0.34 -12.18
CA TYR A 144 9.68 1.42 -11.20
C TYR A 144 10.74 2.46 -11.61
N PHE A 145 11.96 2.03 -11.93
CA PHE A 145 13.03 2.96 -12.30
C PHE A 145 12.88 3.55 -13.71
N GLU A 146 12.21 2.86 -14.65
CA GLU A 146 11.83 3.45 -15.92
C GLU A 146 10.90 4.65 -15.72
N TRP A 147 9.91 4.53 -14.82
CA TRP A 147 9.03 5.63 -14.46
C TRP A 147 9.76 6.76 -13.73
N VAL A 148 10.55 6.44 -12.69
CA VAL A 148 11.34 7.43 -11.93
C VAL A 148 12.25 8.25 -12.83
N ASN A 149 12.81 7.65 -13.89
CA ASN A 149 13.76 8.32 -14.77
C ASN A 149 13.12 9.17 -15.88
N LEU A 150 11.79 9.28 -15.94
CA LEU A 150 11.12 10.13 -16.92
C LEU A 150 11.54 11.61 -16.78
N ASP A 151 11.61 12.30 -17.92
CA ASP A 151 12.16 13.67 -18.01
C ASP A 151 11.35 14.73 -17.25
N HIS A 152 10.09 14.43 -16.91
CA HIS A 152 9.23 15.37 -16.21
C HIS A 152 9.43 15.36 -14.68
N HIS A 153 10.17 14.37 -14.14
CA HIS A 153 10.55 14.36 -12.73
C HIS A 153 11.81 15.19 -12.49
N ASN A 154 11.78 16.02 -11.45
CA ASN A 154 12.97 16.75 -11.01
C ASN A 154 13.89 15.85 -10.15
N ASP A 155 15.14 16.29 -9.92
CA ASP A 155 16.13 15.51 -9.17
C ASP A 155 15.71 15.19 -7.73
N GLN A 156 14.91 16.05 -7.10
CA GLN A 156 14.41 15.83 -5.74
C GLN A 156 13.40 14.70 -5.71
N GLU A 157 12.46 14.67 -6.66
CA GLU A 157 11.48 13.60 -6.81
C GLU A 157 12.15 12.26 -7.16
N LYS A 158 13.12 12.29 -8.07
CA LYS A 158 13.94 11.11 -8.40
C LYS A 158 14.65 10.55 -7.18
N ARG A 159 15.26 11.42 -6.37
CA ARG A 159 15.92 11.03 -5.12
C ARG A 159 14.93 10.42 -4.13
N PHE A 160 13.79 11.10 -3.89
CA PHE A 160 12.75 10.61 -2.99
C PHE A 160 12.25 9.22 -3.38
N LEU A 161 11.90 9.01 -4.66
CA LEU A 161 11.41 7.71 -5.14
C LEU A 161 12.47 6.62 -5.08
N THR A 162 13.74 6.97 -5.30
CA THR A 162 14.87 6.05 -5.13
C THR A 162 15.03 5.63 -3.67
N GLU A 163 14.87 6.57 -2.73
CA GLU A 163 14.89 6.30 -1.29
C GLU A 163 13.73 5.38 -0.86
N VAL A 164 12.52 5.63 -1.38
CA VAL A 164 11.36 4.73 -1.19
C VAL A 164 11.68 3.31 -1.65
N TRP A 165 12.22 3.14 -2.86
CA TRP A 165 12.60 1.81 -3.35
C TRP A 165 13.62 1.15 -2.43
N ASN A 166 14.71 1.86 -2.11
CA ASN A 166 15.81 1.32 -1.31
C ASN A 166 15.36 0.91 0.10
N LYS A 167 14.43 1.66 0.70
CA LYS A 167 13.83 1.34 2.00
C LYS A 167 13.20 -0.05 2.00
N TYR A 168 12.32 -0.31 1.03
CA TYR A 168 11.53 -1.55 0.98
C TYR A 168 12.25 -2.71 0.27
N ALA A 169 13.25 -2.45 -0.56
CA ALA A 169 14.08 -3.47 -1.18
C ALA A 169 14.89 -4.31 -0.17
N THR A 170 14.96 -3.88 1.09
CA THR A 170 15.54 -4.70 2.17
C THR A 170 14.64 -5.85 2.63
N LEU A 171 13.41 -5.93 2.12
CA LEU A 171 12.42 -6.96 2.44
C LEU A 171 12.17 -7.93 1.28
N THR A 172 13.16 -8.24 0.45
CA THR A 172 12.98 -9.14 -0.71
C THR A 172 12.82 -10.60 -0.28
N PRO A 173 12.22 -11.48 -1.12
CA PRO A 173 12.14 -12.92 -0.84
C PRO A 173 13.51 -13.55 -0.50
N ASP A 174 14.56 -13.14 -1.21
CA ASP A 174 15.93 -13.65 -1.01
C ASP A 174 16.51 -13.23 0.36
N SER A 175 16.13 -12.05 0.85
CA SER A 175 16.59 -11.55 2.15
C SER A 175 16.05 -12.36 3.34
N GLN A 176 14.92 -13.05 3.17
CA GLN A 176 14.31 -13.86 4.22
C GLN A 176 14.88 -15.29 4.33
N SER A 177 15.76 -15.68 3.42
CA SER A 177 16.38 -17.02 3.39
C SER A 177 17.68 -17.13 4.22
N SER A 178 18.10 -16.04 4.85
CA SER A 178 19.44 -15.89 5.46
C SER A 178 19.46 -15.83 7.00
N THR A 179 18.37 -16.20 7.67
CA THR A 179 18.26 -16.27 9.15
C THR A 179 17.64 -17.58 9.59
#